data_AF-A0A091L0F7-F1
#
_entry.id   AF-A0A091L0F7-F1
#
_cell.length_a   1.000
_cell.length_b   1.000
_cell.length_c   1.000
_cell.angle_alpha   90.00
_cell.angle_beta   90.00
_cell.angle_gamma   90.00
#
_symmetry.space_group_name_H-M   'P 1'
#
loop_
_entity.id
_entity.type
_entity.pdbx_description
1 polymer ?
#
loop_
_entity_poly.entity_id
_entity_poly.type
_entity_poly.pdbx_seq_one_letter_code
_entity_poly.pdbx_strand_id
1 'polypeptide(L)' 'IDVYQAWCGPCKAVVNLFRKLKNEFDEDDVLHFAVAEADGIRTLQPFRNKCEPVFLFCVNGRIIAIVRGVNAPLISKKI' A
#
# COMPACT_ATOMS: atom_id res chain seq x y z
N ILE A 1 0.46 -2.14 -3.01
CA ILE A 1 1.80 -1.82 -2.46
C ILE A 1 1.64 -0.74 -1.40
N ASP A 2 2.04 -1.02 -0.16
CA ASP A 2 2.10 -0.03 0.93
C ASP A 2 3.46 0.67 0.92
N VAL A 3 3.48 2.00 0.82
CA VAL A 3 4.71 2.79 0.79
C VAL A 3 4.91 3.48 2.14
N TYR A 4 6.04 3.19 2.78
CA TYR A 4 6.42 3.76 4.07
C TYR A 4 7.81 4.40 4.01
N GLN A 5 8.11 5.28 4.97
CA GLN A 5 9.43 5.90 5.12
C GLN A 5 10.25 5.17 6.19
N ALA A 6 11.58 5.10 6.01
CA ALA A 6 12.45 4.35 6.89
C ALA A 6 12.36 4.81 8.36
N TRP A 7 12.20 6.13 8.57
CA TRP A 7 12.12 6.73 9.91
C TRP A 7 10.75 6.60 10.59
N CYS A 8 9.67 6.42 9.83
CA CYS A 8 8.31 6.28 10.35
C CYS A 8 7.94 4.81 10.58
N GLY A 9 8.58 3.90 9.85
CA GLY A 9 8.21 2.49 9.80
C GLY A 9 6.85 2.27 9.12
N PRO A 10 6.44 1.01 8.93
CA PRO A 10 5.15 0.68 8.33
C PRO A 10 3.99 1.04 9.28
N CYS A 11 2.91 1.57 8.72
CA CYS A 11 1.75 1.96 9.52
C CYS A 11 1.01 0.72 10.04
N LYS A 12 0.94 0.54 11.37
CA LYS A 12 0.29 -0.64 12.00
C LYS A 12 -1.16 -0.85 11.57
N ALA A 13 -1.93 0.23 11.41
CA ALA A 13 -3.32 0.16 10.96
C ALA A 13 -3.43 -0.41 9.54
N VAL A 14 -2.48 -0.04 8.67
CA VAL A 14 -2.39 -0.50 7.30
C VAL A 14 -2.03 -1.98 7.27
N VAL A 15 -1.00 -2.40 8.01
CA VAL A 15 -0.59 -3.82 8.11
C VAL A 15 -1.76 -4.71 8.54
N ASN A 16 -2.58 -4.27 9.50
CA ASN A 16 -3.75 -5.01 9.95
C ASN A 16 -4.84 -5.11 8.87
N LEU A 17 -5.10 -4.00 8.16
CA LEU A 17 -6.05 -3.98 7.05
C LEU A 17 -5.61 -4.92 5.92
N PHE A 18 -4.33 -4.88 5.54
CA PHE A 18 -3.74 -5.76 4.53
C PHE A 18 -3.86 -7.24 4.92
N ARG A 19 -3.62 -7.59 6.18
CA ARG A 19 -3.80 -8.96 6.67
C ARG A 19 -5.25 -9.42 6.54
N LYS A 20 -6.21 -8.55 6.89
CA LYS A 20 -7.63 -8.85 6.76
C LYS A 20 -8.02 -9.09 5.30
N LEU A 21 -7.62 -8.17 4.41
CA LEU A 21 -7.89 -8.29 2.97
C LEU A 21 -7.21 -9.53 2.38
N LYS A 22 -5.98 -9.82 2.79
CA LYS A 22 -5.30 -11.05 2.37
C LYS A 22 -6.13 -12.27 2.74
N ASN A 23 -6.59 -12.38 3.99
CA ASN A 23 -7.42 -13.51 4.40
C ASN A 23 -8.77 -13.59 3.67
N GLU A 24 -9.35 -12.46 3.24
CA GLU A 24 -10.61 -12.43 2.49
C GLU A 24 -10.44 -12.83 1.02
N PHE A 25 -9.28 -12.57 0.41
CA PHE A 25 -9.00 -12.77 -1.02
C PHE A 25 -7.90 -13.81 -1.31
N ASP A 26 -7.45 -14.57 -0.29
CA ASP A 26 -6.34 -15.54 -0.39
C ASP A 26 -6.69 -16.74 -1.28
N GLU A 27 -7.99 -17.10 -1.36
CA GLU A 27 -8.44 -18.31 -2.06
C GLU A 27 -8.28 -18.24 -3.59
N ASP A 28 -8.31 -17.04 -4.18
CA ASP A 28 -8.32 -16.84 -5.63
C ASP A 28 -6.97 -16.34 -6.20
N ASP A 29 -5.94 -16.15 -5.35
CA ASP A 29 -4.60 -15.62 -5.71
C ASP A 29 -4.63 -14.33 -6.56
N VAL A 30 -5.70 -13.54 -6.43
CA VAL A 30 -5.96 -12.34 -7.27
C VAL A 30 -5.18 -11.12 -6.82
N LEU A 31 -4.78 -11.07 -5.53
CA LEU A 31 -4.10 -9.92 -4.95
C LEU A 31 -2.75 -10.27 -4.33
N HIS A 32 -1.71 -9.64 -4.87
CA HIS A 32 -0.39 -9.64 -4.26
C HIS A 32 -0.15 -8.37 -3.46
N PHE A 33 0.12 -8.56 -2.17
CA PHE A 33 0.44 -7.48 -1.26
C PHE A 33 1.96 -7.35 -1.11
N ALA A 34 2.46 -6.12 -1.27
CA ALA A 34 3.87 -5.78 -1.12
C ALA A 34 4.02 -4.50 -0.31
N VAL A 35 5.15 -4.39 0.38
CA VAL A 35 5.53 -3.21 1.16
C VAL A 35 6.81 -2.64 0.56
N ALA A 36 6.88 -1.32 0.40
CA ALA A 36 7.99 -0.63 -0.24
C ALA A 36 8.49 0.53 0.62
N GLU A 37 9.78 0.52 0.91
CA GLU A 37 10.45 1.60 1.64
C GLU A 37 10.84 2.71 0.66
N ALA A 38 10.28 3.91 0.87
CA ALA A 38 10.35 5.01 -0.09
C ALA A 38 11.75 5.61 -0.23
N ASP A 39 12.57 5.57 0.83
CA ASP A 39 13.88 6.23 0.87
C ASP A 39 14.93 5.44 0.05
N GLY A 40 14.78 4.12 -0.04
CA GLY A 40 15.57 3.23 -0.90
C GLY A 40 15.17 3.22 -2.38
N ILE A 41 13.95 3.65 -2.74
CA ILE A 41 13.42 3.50 -4.12
C ILE A 41 13.32 4.87 -4.82
N ARG A 42 14.07 5.07 -5.91
CA ARG A 42 14.05 6.33 -6.69
C ARG A 42 12.67 6.63 -7.31
N THR A 43 11.94 5.62 -7.77
CA THR A 43 10.60 5.83 -8.34
C THR A 43 9.58 6.33 -7.32
N LEU A 44 9.84 6.11 -6.03
CA LEU A 44 8.96 6.53 -4.93
C LEU A 44 9.38 7.86 -4.30
N GLN A 45 10.37 8.57 -4.85
CA GLN A 45 10.77 9.90 -4.38
C GLN A 45 9.59 10.88 -4.20
N PRO A 46 8.57 10.92 -5.09
CA PRO A 46 7.43 11.84 -4.92
C PRO A 46 6.60 11.61 -3.66
N PHE A 47 6.74 10.44 -3.01
CA PHE A 47 6.02 10.06 -1.80
C PHE A 47 6.87 10.19 -0.52
N ARG A 48 8.12 10.64 -0.63
CA ARG A 48 9.02 10.87 0.51
C ARG A 48 8.62 12.12 1.30
N ASN A 49 9.09 12.19 2.55
CA ASN A 49 8.91 13.33 3.47
C ASN A 49 7.44 13.69 3.77
N LYS A 50 6.53 12.73 3.62
CA LYS A 50 5.13 12.88 4.02
C LYS A 50 4.77 11.96 5.17
N CYS A 51 4.05 12.49 6.16
CA CYS A 51 3.46 11.72 7.26
C CYS A 51 2.12 11.07 6.88
N GLU A 52 1.97 10.60 5.64
CA GLU A 52 0.77 9.90 5.19
C GLU A 52 1.15 8.58 4.53
N PRO A 53 0.53 7.44 4.90
CA PRO A 53 0.74 6.19 4.17
C PRO A 53 0.16 6.30 2.76
N VAL A 54 0.83 5.68 1.79
CA VAL A 54 0.40 5.70 0.39
C VAL A 54 0.25 4.28 -0.12
N PHE A 55 -0.93 3.99 -0.66
CA PHE A 55 -1.27 2.73 -1.28
C PHE A 55 -1.23 2.88 -2.79
N LEU A 56 -0.39 2.08 -3.43
CA LEU A 56 -0.32 1.98 -4.88
C LEU A 56 -0.98 0.67 -5.32
N PHE A 57 -1.99 0.80 -6.18
CA PHE A 57 -2.62 -0.33 -6.87
C PHE A 57 -1.95 -0.49 -8.22
N CYS A 58 -1.45 -1.70 -8.49
CA CYS A 58 -0.67 -1.99 -9.68
C CYS A 58 -1.28 -3.18 -10.42
N VAL A 59 -1.46 -3.04 -11.73
CA VAL A 59 -1.90 -4.11 -12.63
C VAL A 59 -0.92 -4.16 -13.80
N ASN A 60 -0.38 -5.33 -14.11
CA ASN A 60 0.60 -5.53 -15.19
C ASN A 60 1.80 -4.57 -15.13
N GLY A 61 2.30 -4.29 -13.93
CA GLY A 61 3.44 -3.39 -13.70
C GLY A 61 3.12 -1.90 -13.85
N ARG A 62 1.85 -1.51 -14.05
CA ARG A 62 1.39 -0.12 -14.12
C ARG A 62 0.54 0.25 -12.91
N ILE A 63 0.80 1.44 -12.36
CA ILE A 63 -0.01 2.00 -11.28
C ILE A 63 -1.34 2.47 -11.86
N ILE A 64 -2.44 1.85 -11.42
CA ILE A 64 -3.81 2.17 -11.85
C ILE A 64 -4.53 3.09 -10.86
N ALA A 65 -4.14 3.07 -9.58
CA ALA A 65 -4.72 3.93 -8.56
C ALA A 65 -3.73 4.21 -7.44
N ILE A 66 -3.90 5.39 -6.83
CA ILE A 66 -3.13 5.86 -5.69
C ILE A 66 -4.14 6.28 -4.62
N VAL A 67 -4.06 5.67 -3.44
CA VAL A 67 -4.86 6.06 -2.28
C VAL A 67 -3.92 6.57 -1.21
N ARG A 68 -4.20 7.76 -0.68
CA ARG A 68 -3.40 8.39 0.38
C ARG A 68 -4.19 8.36 1.69
N GLY A 69 -3.47 8.13 2.78
CA GLY A 69 -4.04 8.05 4.11
C GLY A 69 -4.71 6.71 4.41
N VAL A 70 -5.08 6.52 5.67
CA VAL A 70 -5.72 5.29 6.16
C VAL A 70 -7.23 5.40 6.00
N ASN A 71 -7.73 5.12 4.80
CA ASN A 71 -9.17 5.06 4.53
C ASN A 71 -9.58 3.65 4.10
N ALA A 72 -9.82 2.77 5.08
CA ALA A 72 -10.16 1.37 4.86
C ALA A 72 -11.35 1.15 3.90
N PRO A 73 -12.49 1.86 4.02
CA PRO A 73 -13.60 1.70 3.06
C PRO A 73 -13.20 2.02 1.61
N LEU A 74 -12.39 3.06 1.42
CA LEU A 74 -11.96 3.49 0.09
C LEU A 74 -10.94 2.52 -0.52
N ILE A 75 -10.11 1.89 0.31
CA ILE A 75 -9.17 0.85 -0.09
C ILE A 75 -9.93 -0.41 -0.50
N SER A 76 -10.88 -0.88 0.31
CA SER A 76 -11.70 -2.07 -0.01
C SER A 76 -12.53 -1.88 -1.28
N LYS A 77 -12.99 -0.66 -1.59
CA LYS A 77 -13.73 -0.37 -2.82
C LYS A 77 -12.85 -0.34 -4.08
N LYS A 78 -11.54 -0.23 -3.91
CA LYS A 78 -10.56 -0.16 -5.02
C LYS A 78 -9.91 -1.50 -5.34
N ILE A 79 -10.16 -2.50 -4.50
CA ILE A 79 -9.77 -3.90 -4.69
C ILE A 79 -10.79 -4.57 -5.59
#